data_AF-A0A286GQJ1-F1
#
_entry.id   AF-A0A286GQJ1-F1
#
_cell.length_a   1.000
_cell.length_b   1.000
_cell.length_c   1.000
_cell.angle_alpha   90.00
_cell.angle_beta   90.00
_cell.angle_gamma   90.00
#
_symmetry.space_group_name_H-M   'P 1'
#
loop_
_entity.id
_entity.type
_entity.pdbx_description
1 polymer ?
#
loop_
_entity_poly.entity_id
_entity_poly.type
_entity_poly.pdbx_seq_one_letter_code
_entity_poly.pdbx_strand_id
1 'polypeptide(L)'
;MADLPKKNQEDVLEAARSGSKVSYPAYQHYMDNLNATYCTKTKVKSHAVGAAWVKSCLAAHPGTSCNGKPWLSNKQDGTIW
;
A
#
# COMPACT_ATOMS: atom_id res chain seq x y z
N MET A 1 38.41 25.65 -11.34
CA MET A 1 37.72 25.74 -10.04
C MET A 1 36.44 24.93 -10.12
N ALA A 2 36.13 24.14 -9.07
CA ALA A 2 34.84 23.53 -8.69
C ALA A 2 34.21 22.50 -9.67
N ASP A 3 33.59 21.37 -9.29
CA ASP A 3 33.29 20.66 -8.04
C ASP A 3 32.60 19.32 -8.46
N LEU A 4 32.74 18.23 -7.68
CA LEU A 4 32.01 16.95 -7.85
C LEU A 4 31.07 16.80 -6.64
N PRO A 5 29.82 16.27 -6.74
CA PRO A 5 29.68 14.80 -6.66
C PRO A 5 28.41 14.12 -7.26
N LYS A 6 28.65 13.19 -8.21
CA LYS A 6 28.32 11.75 -8.24
C LYS A 6 27.19 11.03 -7.43
N LYS A 7 26.17 11.62 -6.78
CA LYS A 7 25.34 10.84 -5.80
C LYS A 7 23.82 10.65 -6.00
N ASN A 8 23.17 11.13 -7.06
CA ASN A 8 21.69 11.12 -7.07
C ASN A 8 20.98 10.55 -8.30
N GLN A 9 21.68 9.89 -9.21
CA GLN A 9 21.03 9.30 -10.40
C GLN A 9 20.64 7.82 -10.23
N GLU A 10 21.27 7.11 -9.28
CA GLU A 10 20.87 5.74 -8.89
C GLU A 10 19.57 5.73 -8.06
N ASP A 11 19.26 6.79 -7.30
CA ASP A 11 18.09 6.87 -6.40
C ASP A 11 16.75 7.02 -7.16
N VAL A 12 16.78 7.61 -8.35
CA VAL A 12 15.58 7.73 -9.21
C VAL A 12 15.25 6.44 -9.98
N LEU A 13 16.20 5.50 -10.09
CA LEU A 13 16.00 4.23 -10.81
C LEU A 13 15.62 3.06 -9.88
N GLU A 14 15.96 3.09 -8.58
CA GLU A 14 15.54 2.01 -7.66
C GLU A 14 14.06 2.07 -7.30
N ALA A 15 13.41 3.23 -7.40
CA ALA A 15 11.95 3.33 -7.32
C ALA A 15 11.22 2.62 -8.50
N ALA A 16 11.94 2.32 -9.59
CA ALA A 16 11.41 1.59 -10.74
C ALA A 16 11.66 0.07 -10.69
N ARG A 17 12.41 -0.44 -9.71
CA ARG A 17 12.83 -1.86 -9.67
C ARG A 17 11.84 -2.82 -8.99
N SER A 18 10.70 -2.32 -8.54
CA SER A 18 9.49 -3.12 -8.30
C SER A 18 8.22 -2.36 -8.72
N GLY A 19 8.32 -1.67 -9.86
CA GLY A 19 7.28 -0.80 -10.40
C GLY A 19 6.16 -1.53 -11.14
N SER A 20 5.46 -2.47 -10.51
CA SER A 20 4.07 -2.68 -10.92
C SER A 20 3.32 -1.42 -10.50
N LYS A 21 3.21 -0.42 -11.38
CA LYS A 21 2.35 0.75 -11.15
C LYS A 21 0.91 0.25 -11.02
N VAL A 22 0.50 -0.07 -9.80
CA VAL A 22 -0.86 -0.46 -9.50
C VAL A 22 -1.69 0.82 -9.50
N SER A 23 -2.33 1.08 -10.63
CA SER A 23 -3.25 2.20 -10.80
C SER A 23 -4.61 1.83 -10.24
N TYR A 24 -5.35 2.83 -9.72
CA TYR A 24 -6.78 2.65 -9.47
C TYR A 24 -7.50 2.35 -10.79
N PRO A 25 -8.47 1.41 -10.82
CA PRO A 25 -8.94 0.59 -9.71
C PRO A 25 -8.08 -0.67 -9.46
N ALA A 26 -7.76 -0.92 -8.19
CA ALA A 26 -6.97 -2.06 -7.71
C ALA A 26 -7.45 -2.55 -6.34
N TYR A 27 -6.93 -3.65 -5.82
CA TYR A 27 -7.30 -4.10 -4.46
C TYR A 27 -6.53 -3.28 -3.43
N GLN A 28 -7.22 -2.81 -2.39
CA GLN A 28 -6.57 -2.14 -1.27
C GLN A 28 -6.10 -3.20 -0.28
N HIS A 29 -4.82 -3.17 0.01
CA HIS A 29 -4.16 -4.00 1.00
C HIS A 29 -3.69 -3.15 2.15
N TYR A 30 -3.65 -3.77 3.31
CA TYR A 30 -3.26 -3.14 4.55
C TYR A 30 -2.73 -4.21 5.51
N MET A 31 -1.64 -3.90 6.23
CA MET A 31 -1.07 -4.81 7.23
C MET A 31 -1.29 -4.27 8.62
N ASP A 32 -1.72 -5.16 9.48
CA ASP A 32 -1.97 -4.86 10.88
C ASP A 32 -0.72 -5.05 11.77
N ASN A 33 -0.73 -4.47 12.98
CA ASN A 33 0.32 -4.66 13.98
C ASN A 33 0.53 -6.12 14.39
N LEU A 34 -0.44 -6.98 14.12
CA LEU A 34 -0.31 -8.43 14.29
C LEU A 34 0.34 -9.14 13.07
N ASN A 35 0.86 -8.39 12.10
CA ASN A 35 1.37 -8.89 10.81
C ASN A 35 0.32 -9.64 9.97
N ALA A 36 -0.96 -9.37 10.21
CA ALA A 36 -2.05 -9.85 9.37
C ALA A 36 -2.24 -8.91 8.18
N THR A 37 -2.17 -9.45 6.97
CA THR A 37 -2.46 -8.71 5.74
C THR A 37 -3.92 -8.85 5.38
N TYR A 38 -4.63 -7.73 5.29
CA TYR A 38 -6.02 -7.65 4.88
C TYR A 38 -6.12 -7.11 3.46
N CYS A 39 -7.08 -7.62 2.71
CA CYS A 39 -7.32 -7.25 1.32
C CYS A 39 -8.81 -7.03 1.08
N THR A 40 -9.16 -5.97 0.35
CA THR A 40 -10.53 -5.73 -0.09
C THR A 40 -11.07 -6.85 -0.99
N LYS A 41 -12.31 -7.29 -0.73
CA LYS A 41 -13.08 -8.22 -1.60
C LYS A 41 -13.19 -7.79 -3.06
N THR A 42 -13.20 -6.49 -3.31
CA THR A 42 -13.34 -5.91 -4.66
C THR A 42 -12.35 -4.79 -4.85
N LYS A 43 -11.98 -4.52 -6.11
CA LYS A 43 -11.12 -3.39 -6.43
C LYS A 43 -11.73 -2.07 -5.92
N VAL A 44 -10.92 -1.28 -5.22
CA VAL A 44 -11.28 0.06 -4.79
C VAL A 44 -11.43 0.97 -5.99
N LYS A 45 -12.55 1.69 -6.03
CA LYS A 45 -12.90 2.60 -7.13
C LYS A 45 -12.22 3.96 -7.00
N SER A 46 -11.82 4.35 -5.79
CA SER A 46 -11.20 5.63 -5.48
C SER A 46 -10.43 5.58 -4.15
N HIS A 47 -9.52 6.51 -3.95
CA HIS A 47 -8.78 6.66 -2.68
C HIS A 47 -9.70 6.79 -1.46
N ALA A 48 -10.80 7.54 -1.58
CA ALA A 48 -11.77 7.70 -0.50
C ALA A 48 -12.41 6.37 -0.08
N VAL A 49 -12.72 5.49 -1.04
CA VAL A 49 -13.28 4.16 -0.79
C VAL A 49 -12.26 3.27 -0.07
N GLY A 50 -10.99 3.31 -0.51
CA GLY A 50 -9.91 2.58 0.18
C GLY A 50 -9.72 3.05 1.61
N ALA A 51 -9.70 4.36 1.85
CA ALA A 51 -9.58 4.92 3.21
C ALA A 51 -10.78 4.57 4.10
N ALA A 52 -12.00 4.63 3.55
CA ALA A 52 -13.20 4.21 4.27
C ALA A 52 -13.14 2.71 4.63
N TRP A 53 -12.68 1.87 3.71
CA TRP A 53 -12.53 0.43 3.95
C TRP A 53 -11.53 0.14 5.07
N VAL A 54 -10.35 0.78 5.07
CA VAL A 54 -9.37 0.60 6.16
C VAL A 54 -9.97 0.99 7.51
N LYS A 55 -10.70 2.12 7.58
CA LYS A 55 -11.40 2.54 8.80
C LYS A 55 -12.43 1.50 9.27
N SER A 56 -13.23 0.97 8.35
CA SER A 56 -14.17 -0.11 8.68
C SER A 56 -13.44 -1.36 9.19
N CYS A 57 -12.28 -1.68 8.60
CA CYS A 57 -11.46 -2.84 8.98
C CYS A 57 -10.95 -2.71 10.40
N LEU A 58 -10.38 -1.56 10.73
CA LEU A 58 -9.95 -1.28 12.11
C LEU A 58 -11.12 -1.29 13.09
N ALA A 59 -12.28 -0.79 12.69
CA ALA A 59 -13.47 -0.79 13.56
C ALA A 59 -13.98 -2.21 13.86
N ALA A 60 -13.86 -3.13 12.90
CA ALA A 60 -14.27 -4.52 13.08
C ALA A 60 -13.22 -5.40 13.78
N HIS A 61 -11.97 -4.94 13.84
CA HIS A 61 -10.86 -5.61 14.51
C HIS A 61 -10.40 -4.78 15.72
N PRO A 62 -11.18 -4.77 16.82
CA PRO A 62 -10.81 -4.04 18.03
C PRO A 62 -9.51 -4.60 18.63
N GLY A 63 -8.55 -3.73 18.92
CA GLY A 63 -7.23 -4.10 19.42
C GLY A 63 -6.18 -4.29 18.33
N THR A 64 -6.56 -4.10 17.07
CA THR A 64 -5.65 -4.09 15.93
C THR A 64 -5.51 -2.66 15.37
N SER A 65 -4.38 -2.36 14.74
CA SER A 65 -3.95 -1.00 14.40
C SER A 65 -3.03 -0.97 13.18
N CYS A 66 -3.06 0.16 12.47
CA CYS A 66 -2.29 0.36 11.24
C CYS A 66 -0.79 0.18 11.37
N ASN A 67 -0.28 -0.99 10.97
CA ASN A 67 1.14 -1.23 10.81
C ASN A 67 1.60 -0.85 9.41
N GLY A 68 1.77 0.45 9.24
CA GLY A 68 2.18 1.06 7.99
C GLY A 68 1.02 1.61 7.17
N LYS A 69 1.38 2.15 6.01
CA LYS A 69 0.41 2.76 5.09
C LYS A 69 -0.24 1.68 4.23
N PRO A 70 -1.57 1.72 4.05
CA PRO A 70 -2.25 0.81 3.13
C PRO A 70 -1.74 1.03 1.70
N TRP A 71 -1.56 -0.04 0.95
CA TRP A 71 -1.04 -0.02 -0.42
C TRP A 71 -1.99 -0.70 -1.40
N LEU A 72 -1.80 -0.47 -2.70
CA LEU A 72 -2.61 -1.12 -3.73
C LEU A 72 -1.89 -2.31 -4.31
N SER A 73 -2.66 -3.36 -4.62
CA SER A 73 -2.17 -4.54 -5.32
C SER A 73 -3.15 -4.95 -6.42
N ASN A 74 -2.61 -5.50 -7.51
CA ASN A 74 -3.42 -6.13 -8.56
C ASN A 74 -3.85 -7.56 -8.20
N LYS A 75 -3.23 -8.14 -7.17
CA LYS A 75 -3.52 -9.48 -6.66
C LYS A 75 -4.17 -9.37 -5.30
N GLN A 76 -5.28 -10.07 -5.08
CA GLN A 76 -5.76 -10.29 -3.72
C GLN A 76 -4.84 -11.29 -3.04
N ASP A 77 -4.24 -10.88 -1.94
CA ASP A 77 -3.28 -11.65 -1.16
C ASP A 77 -3.48 -11.29 0.31
N GLY A 78 -3.65 -12.30 1.15
CA GLY A 78 -4.05 -12.15 2.55
C GLY A 78 -5.54 -12.42 2.81
N THR A 79 -6.01 -11.95 3.96
CA THR A 79 -7.39 -12.15 4.43
C THR A 79 -8.35 -11.23 3.70
N ILE A 80 -9.30 -11.84 2.99
CA ILE A 80 -10.32 -11.12 2.23
C ILE A 80 -11.37 -10.54 3.18
N TRP A 81 -11.49 -9.21 3.19
CA TRP A 81 -12.36 -8.49 4.11
C TRP A 81 -13.30 -7.51 3.39
#